data_AF-A0A3R6P6I9-F1
#
_entry.id   AF-A0A3R6P6I9-F1
#
_cell.length_a   1.000
_cell.length_b   1.000
_cell.length_c   1.000
_cell.angle_alpha   90.00
_cell.angle_beta   90.00
_cell.angle_gamma   90.00
#
_symmetry.space_group_name_H-M   'P 1'
#
loop_
_entity.id
_entity.type
_entity.pdbx_description
1 polymer ?
#
loop_
_entity_poly.entity_id
_entity_poly.type
_entity_poly.pdbx_seq_one_letter_code
_entity_poly.pdbx_strand_id
1 'polypeptide(L)' 'MITGELRNKVDRIWETFWTGGITNPLDVIEQFTYLKVEVQKSLDETQTLFDSLMQKYFG' A
#
# COMPACT_ATOMS: atom_id res chain seq x y z
N MET A 1 22.42 -3.46 6.72
CA MET A 1 21.91 -4.37 7.76
C MET A 1 20.49 -3.93 8.10
N ILE A 2 19.50 -4.83 8.13
CA ILE A 2 18.11 -4.47 8.50
C ILE A 2 18.09 -4.07 9.97
N THR A 3 17.48 -2.92 10.29
CA THR A 3 17.29 -2.47 11.68
C THR A 3 16.21 -3.31 12.38
N GLY A 4 16.27 -3.39 13.71
CA GLY A 4 15.26 -4.13 14.49
C GLY A 4 13.85 -3.57 14.30
N GLU A 5 13.71 -2.26 14.16
CA GLU A 5 12.42 -1.62 13.90
C GLU A 5 11.82 -2.01 12.54
N LEU A 6 12.66 -2.07 11.50
CA LEU A 6 12.23 -2.48 10.17
C LEU A 6 11.81 -3.95 10.15
N ARG A 7 12.57 -4.82 10.83
CA ARG A 7 12.19 -6.23 11.00
C ARG A 7 10.83 -6.36 11.68
N ASN A 8 10.60 -5.66 12.79
CA ASN A 8 9.33 -5.70 13.51
C ASN A 8 8.14 -5.22 12.66
N LYS A 9 8.35 -4.28 11.73
CA LYS A 9 7.31 -3.85 10.77
C LYS A 9 6.98 -4.95 9.77
N VAL A 10 8.00 -5.62 9.23
CA VAL A 10 7.83 -6.76 8.30
C VAL A 10 7.14 -7.94 9.00
N ASP A 11 7.52 -8.25 10.24
CA ASP A 11 6.94 -9.37 10.99
C ASP A 11 5.44 -9.15 11.27
N ARG A 12 5.03 -7.95 11.67
CA ARG A 12 3.61 -7.61 11.88
C ARG A 12 2.76 -7.72 10.61
N ILE A 13 3.35 -7.29 9.50
CA ILE A 13 2.75 -7.46 8.18
C ILE A 13 2.49 -8.95 7.96
N TRP A 14 3.50 -9.79 8.17
CA TRP A 14 3.39 -11.23 7.99
C TRP A 14 2.34 -11.89 8.90
N GLU A 15 2.31 -11.50 10.18
CA GLU A 15 1.30 -11.96 11.15
C GLU A 15 -0.13 -11.61 10.71
N THR A 16 -0.33 -10.47 10.06
CA THR A 16 -1.65 -10.05 9.56
C THR A 16 -2.16 -11.00 8.48
N PHE A 17 -1.30 -11.40 7.53
CA PHE A 17 -1.69 -12.35 6.48
C PHE A 17 -1.88 -13.76 7.05
N TRP A 18 -1.01 -14.17 7.98
CA TRP A 18 -1.09 -15.47 8.64
C TRP A 18 -2.39 -15.62 9.44
N THR A 19 -2.73 -14.63 10.27
CA THR A 19 -3.99 -14.61 11.05
C THR A 19 -5.23 -14.46 10.17
N GLY A 20 -5.09 -13.85 9.00
CA GLY A 20 -6.11 -13.79 7.94
C GLY A 20 -6.27 -15.08 7.13
N GLY A 21 -5.48 -16.13 7.40
CA GLY A 21 -5.58 -17.44 6.74
C GLY A 21 -4.80 -17.56 5.42
N ILE A 22 -4.00 -16.55 5.05
CA ILE A 22 -3.13 -16.61 3.87
C ILE A 22 -1.74 -17.05 4.33
N THR A 23 -1.47 -18.34 4.23
CA THR A 23 -0.23 -18.96 4.73
C THR A 23 0.83 -19.17 3.66
N ASN A 24 0.46 -19.10 2.38
CA ASN A 24 1.37 -19.27 1.26
C ASN A 24 2.13 -17.96 0.98
N PRO A 25 3.47 -17.95 1.08
CA PRO A 25 4.28 -16.76 0.85
C PRO A 25 4.11 -16.10 -0.51
N LEU A 26 3.89 -16.88 -1.57
CA LEU A 26 3.70 -16.32 -2.91
C LEU A 26 2.40 -15.52 -2.98
N ASP A 27 1.33 -16.07 -2.40
CA ASP A 27 0.03 -15.41 -2.36
C ASP A 27 0.12 -14.12 -1.52
N VAL A 28 0.84 -14.12 -0.40
CA VAL A 28 1.07 -12.90 0.40
C VAL A 28 1.75 -11.81 -0.42
N ILE A 29 2.82 -12.15 -1.15
CA ILE A 29 3.58 -11.20 -1.98
C ILE A 29 2.71 -10.65 -3.13
N GLU A 30 1.91 -11.51 -3.75
CA GLU A 30 0.97 -11.13 -4.81
C GLU A 30 -0.10 -10.17 -4.28
N GLN A 31 -0.76 -10.50 -3.16
CA GLN A 31 -1.74 -9.63 -2.52
C GLN A 31 -1.14 -8.28 -2.13
N PHE A 32 0.09 -8.26 -1.60
CA PHE A 32 0.81 -7.01 -1.33
C PHE A 32 1.00 -6.15 -2.57
N THR A 33 1.34 -6.79 -3.69
CA THR A 33 1.57 -6.10 -4.96
C THR A 33 0.26 -5.52 -5.49
N TYR A 34 -0.86 -6.25 -5.40
CA TYR A 34 -2.17 -5.73 -5.76
C TYR A 34 -2.57 -4.53 -4.91
N LEU A 35 -2.42 -4.62 -3.59
CA LEU A 35 -2.73 -3.50 -2.68
C LEU A 35 -1.90 -2.26 -3.00
N LYS A 36 -0.60 -2.44 -3.31
CA LYS A 36 0.26 -1.31 -3.70
C LYS A 36 -0.24 -0.61 -4.97
N VAL A 37 -0.63 -1.38 -5.98
CA VAL A 37 -1.16 -0.83 -7.24
C VAL A 37 -2.45 -0.06 -6.98
N GLU A 38 -3.35 -0.59 -6.15
CA GLU A 38 -4.62 0.05 -5.84
C GLU A 38 -4.45 1.35 -5.04
N VAL A 39 -3.58 1.33 -4.03
CA VAL A 39 -3.25 2.53 -3.26
C VAL A 39 -2.66 3.61 -4.17
N GLN A 40 -1.74 3.24 -5.07
CA GLN A 40 -1.15 4.20 -6.01
C GLN A 40 -2.22 4.86 -6.90
N LYS A 41 -3.15 4.08 -7.45
CA LYS A 41 -4.26 4.63 -8.25
C LYS A 41 -5.09 5.63 -7.46
N SER A 42 -5.47 5.29 -6.22
CA SER A 42 -6.28 6.19 -5.38
C SER A 42 -5.56 7.52 -5.09
N LEU A 43 -4.23 7.48 -4.93
CA LEU A 43 -3.42 8.67 -4.74
C LEU A 43 -3.38 9.51 -6.03
N ASP A 44 -3.19 8.88 -7.18
CA ASP A 44 -3.17 9.54 -8.48
C ASP A 44 -4.53 10.20 -8.81
N GLU A 45 -5.64 9.52 -8.50
CA GLU A 45 -7.00 10.06 -8.64
C GLU A 45 -7.23 11.28 -7.74
N THR A 46 -6.81 11.19 -6.48
CA THR A 46 -6.91 12.30 -5.52
C THR A 46 -6.10 13.50 -5.99
N GLN A 47 -4.88 13.28 -6.49
CA GLN A 47 -4.03 14.32 -7.05
C GLN A 47 -4.69 14.98 -8.27
N THR A 48 -5.24 14.17 -9.19
CA THR A 48 -5.92 14.67 -10.39
C THR A 48 -7.13 15.55 -10.04
N LEU A 49 -7.91 15.15 -9.03
CA LEU A 49 -9.02 15.95 -8.54
C LEU A 49 -8.54 17.29 -7.96
N PHE A 50 -7.49 17.26 -7.13
CA PHE A 50 -6.91 18.45 -6.54
C PHE A 50 -6.43 19.42 -7.62
N ASP A 51 -5.68 18.93 -8.61
CA ASP A 51 -5.17 19.75 -9.72
C ASP A 51 -6.31 20.37 -10.53
N SER A 52 -7.38 19.61 -10.78
CA SER A 52 -8.59 20.10 -11.46
C SER A 52 -9.29 21.21 -10.68
N LEU A 53 -9.38 21.08 -9.35
CA LEU A 53 -9.94 22.12 -8.49
C LEU A 53 -9.05 23.37 -8.48
N MET A 54 -7.74 23.18 -8.38
CA MET A 54 -6.79 24.30 -8.41
C MET A 54 -6.88 25.08 -9.71
N GLN A 55 -6.95 24.39 -10.85
CA GLN A 55 -7.16 25.03 -12.14
C GLN A 55 -8.50 25.78 -12.22
N LYS A 56 -9.57 25.22 -11.64
CA LYS A 56 -10.90 25.85 -11.70
C LYS A 56 -11.02 27.13 -10.88
N TYR A 57 -10.35 27.22 -9.73
CA TYR A 57 -10.52 28.33 -8.79
C TYR A 57 -9.37 29.35 -8.81
N PHE A 58 -8.18 28.94 -9.24
CA PHE A 58 -6.97 29.77 -9.21
C PHE A 58 -6.26 29.90 -10.57
N GLY A 59 -6.74 29.18 -11.60
CA GLY A 59 -6.28 29.27 -12.99
C GLY A 59 -7.05 30.27 -13.83
#